data_AF-A0A7W5YUD3-F1
#
_entry.id   AF-A0A7W5YUD3-F1
#
_cell.length_a   1.000
_cell.length_b   1.000
_cell.length_c   1.000
_cell.angle_alpha   90.00
_cell.angle_beta   90.00
_cell.angle_gamma   90.00
#
_symmetry.space_group_name_H-M   'P 1'
#
loop_
_entity.id
_entity.type
_entity.pdbx_description
1 polymer ?
#
loop_
_entity_poly.entity_id
_entity_poly.type
_entity_poly.pdbx_seq_one_letter_code
_entity_poly.pdbx_strand_id
1 'polypeptide(L)'
;MRTGVAAAVAAAGSVGIISTASAAPSTVDWKPSPDKPEVDCGGTVTVPVDWSNPNGPTKRVAAVTVRGHKVPAKVITRGEGVGE
;
A
#
# COMPACT_ATOMS: atom_id res chain seq x y z
N MET A 1 -21.52 -62.69 -17.47
CA MET A 1 -21.97 -61.30 -17.62
C MET A 1 -20.93 -60.42 -16.95
N ARG A 2 -20.25 -59.55 -17.72
CA ARG A 2 -19.15 -58.70 -17.25
C ARG A 2 -19.72 -57.34 -16.87
N THR A 3 -19.58 -56.93 -15.62
CA THR A 3 -19.88 -55.57 -15.20
C THR A 3 -18.70 -55.06 -14.39
N GLY A 4 -17.77 -54.40 -15.09
CA GLY A 4 -16.69 -53.65 -14.47
C GLY A 4 -17.21 -52.29 -14.03
N VAL A 5 -16.91 -51.92 -12.78
CA VAL A 5 -17.19 -50.58 -12.25
C VAL A 5 -16.00 -49.69 -12.63
N ALA A 6 -16.21 -48.75 -13.54
CA ALA A 6 -15.23 -47.72 -13.87
C ALA A 6 -15.26 -46.64 -12.77
N ALA A 7 -14.14 -46.47 -12.07
CA ALA A 7 -13.92 -45.36 -11.15
C ALA A 7 -13.66 -44.07 -11.95
N ALA A 8 -14.55 -43.09 -11.85
CA ALA A 8 -14.32 -41.75 -12.37
C ALA A 8 -13.64 -40.91 -11.27
N VAL A 9 -12.32 -40.70 -11.41
CA VAL A 9 -11.57 -39.76 -10.57
C VAL A 9 -11.85 -38.35 -11.08
N ALA A 10 -12.72 -37.62 -10.38
CA ALA A 10 -12.96 -36.21 -10.66
C ALA A 10 -11.74 -35.40 -10.19
N ALA A 11 -10.87 -35.02 -11.13
CA ALA A 11 -9.82 -34.04 -10.89
C ALA A 11 -10.47 -32.66 -10.72
N ALA A 12 -10.79 -32.29 -9.48
CA ALA A 12 -11.20 -30.95 -9.12
C ALA A 12 -9.99 -30.02 -9.24
N GLY A 13 -9.79 -29.47 -10.44
CA GLY A 13 -8.79 -28.43 -10.69
C GLY A 13 -9.10 -27.21 -9.83
N SER A 14 -8.23 -26.94 -8.86
CA SER A 14 -8.31 -25.75 -8.03
C SER A 14 -7.99 -24.54 -8.90
N VAL A 15 -9.03 -23.86 -9.40
CA VAL A 15 -8.88 -22.52 -9.98
C VAL A 15 -8.52 -21.59 -8.82
N GLY A 16 -7.23 -21.33 -8.66
CA GLY A 16 -6.72 -20.35 -7.71
C GLY A 16 -7.27 -18.97 -8.05
N ILE A 17 -8.08 -18.41 -7.16
CA ILE A 17 -8.56 -17.03 -7.24
C ILE A 17 -7.32 -16.13 -7.10
N ILE A 18 -6.93 -15.46 -8.18
CA ILE A 18 -5.89 -14.41 -8.13
C ILE A 18 -6.54 -13.22 -7.43
N SER A 19 -6.38 -13.16 -6.11
CA SER A 19 -6.87 -12.03 -5.33
C SER A 19 -5.96 -10.84 -5.60
N THR A 20 -6.43 -9.89 -6.42
CA THR A 20 -5.74 -8.61 -6.60
C THR A 20 -5.89 -7.82 -5.31
N ALA A 21 -4.94 -8.00 -4.39
CA ALA A 21 -4.88 -7.19 -3.19
C ALA A 21 -4.66 -5.72 -3.62
N SER A 22 -5.66 -4.88 -3.36
CA SER A 22 -5.58 -3.44 -3.58
C SER A 22 -5.57 -2.78 -2.21
N ALA A 23 -4.50 -2.04 -1.89
CA ALA A 23 -4.47 -1.23 -0.67
C ALA A 23 -5.48 -0.08 -0.83
N ALA A 24 -6.49 -0.02 0.03
CA ALA A 24 -7.42 1.11 0.05
C ALA A 24 -6.65 2.39 0.44
N PRO A 25 -6.93 3.54 -0.20
CA PRO A 25 -6.31 4.80 0.18
C PRO A 25 -6.66 5.13 1.63
N SER A 26 -5.65 5.44 2.44
CA SER A 26 -5.85 5.94 3.79
C SER A 26 -5.91 7.47 3.78
N THR A 27 -6.81 8.04 4.58
CA THR A 27 -6.86 9.48 4.80
C THR A 27 -5.76 9.90 5.77
N VAL A 28 -5.05 10.97 5.42
CA VAL A 28 -4.01 11.56 6.27
C VAL A 28 -4.65 12.53 7.26
N ASP A 29 -4.47 12.27 8.56
CA ASP A 29 -4.98 13.11 9.65
C ASP A 29 -4.02 14.27 9.93
N TRP A 30 -4.23 15.37 9.21
CA TRP A 30 -3.39 16.57 9.31
C TRP A 30 -3.66 17.34 10.61
N LYS A 31 -2.60 17.65 11.36
CA LYS A 31 -2.65 18.45 12.59
C LYS A 31 -1.49 19.46 12.66
N PRO A 32 -1.66 20.61 13.34
CA PRO A 32 -0.56 21.52 13.62
C PRO A 32 0.61 20.80 14.27
N SER A 33 1.82 21.05 13.77
CA SER A 33 3.02 20.43 14.33
C SER A 33 3.39 21.11 15.65
N PRO A 34 3.70 20.36 16.72
CA PRO A 34 4.04 20.96 18.02
C PRO A 34 5.34 21.78 17.96
N ASP A 35 6.32 21.35 17.16
CA ASP A 35 7.62 22.01 17.04
C ASP A 35 7.62 23.19 16.05
N LYS A 36 6.68 23.17 15.09
CA LYS A 36 6.59 24.10 13.96
C LYS A 36 5.11 24.41 13.69
N PRO A 37 4.49 25.32 14.46
CA PRO A 37 3.05 25.55 14.38
C PRO A 37 2.58 26.14 13.03
N GLU A 38 3.50 26.62 12.20
CA GLU A 38 3.27 27.10 10.83
C GLU A 38 3.02 26.00 9.79
N VAL A 39 3.34 24.74 10.10
CA VAL A 39 3.10 23.58 9.21
C VAL A 39 2.18 22.55 9.86
N ASP A 40 1.47 21.79 9.03
CA ASP A 40 0.66 20.66 9.46
C ASP A 40 1.40 19.34 9.19
N CYS A 41 1.54 18.51 10.21
CA CYS A 41 2.06 17.15 10.12
C CYS A 41 0.92 16.17 9.88
N GLY A 42 1.12 15.24 8.93
CA GLY A 42 0.15 14.20 8.56
C GLY A 42 0.36 12.87 9.29
N GLY A 43 1.25 12.83 10.28
CA GLY A 43 1.72 11.58 10.86
C GLY A 43 2.49 10.73 9.85
N THR A 44 2.44 9.40 10.01
CA THR A 44 3.11 8.45 9.10
C THR A 44 2.10 7.62 8.34
N VAL A 45 2.28 7.53 7.03
CA VAL A 45 1.55 6.60 6.16
C VAL A 45 2.40 5.33 6.00
N THR A 46 1.78 4.17 6.19
CA THR A 46 2.40 2.87 5.94
C THR A 46 2.17 2.48 4.48
N VAL A 47 3.24 2.22 3.74
CA VAL A 47 3.20 1.79 2.34
C VAL A 47 3.96 0.49 2.15
N PRO A 48 3.56 -0.39 1.22
CA PRO A 48 4.34 -1.57 0.90
C PRO A 48 5.70 -1.18 0.30
N VAL A 49 6.72 -1.99 0.57
CA VAL A 49 8.02 -1.90 -0.10
C VAL A 49 7.88 -2.27 -1.58
N ASP A 50 7.06 -3.29 -1.83
CA ASP A 50 6.78 -3.84 -3.15
C ASP A 50 5.27 -3.76 -3.42
N TRP A 51 4.85 -2.93 -4.37
CA TRP A 51 3.45 -2.78 -4.74
C TRP A 51 2.89 -4.00 -5.47
N SER A 52 3.73 -4.87 -6.03
CA SER A 52 3.29 -6.16 -6.59
C SER A 52 2.97 -7.19 -5.50
N ASN A 53 3.49 -7.01 -4.28
CA ASN A 53 3.14 -7.77 -3.08
C ASN A 53 2.68 -6.83 -1.95
N PRO A 54 1.46 -6.27 -2.03
CA PRO A 54 0.99 -5.24 -1.11
C PRO A 54 0.78 -5.73 0.33
N ASN A 55 0.74 -7.05 0.55
CA ASN A 55 0.69 -7.67 1.88
C ASN A 55 2.09 -8.00 2.45
N GLY A 56 3.15 -7.66 1.71
CA GLY A 56 4.54 -7.90 2.08
C GLY A 56 5.10 -6.88 3.08
N PRO A 57 6.43 -6.77 3.18
CA PRO A 57 7.09 -5.79 4.03
C PRO A 57 6.61 -4.36 3.73
N THR A 58 6.53 -3.54 4.78
CA THR A 58 6.07 -2.14 4.67
C THR A 58 7.12 -1.16 5.19
N LYS A 59 7.02 0.10 4.77
CA LYS A 59 7.78 1.23 5.33
C LYS A 59 6.83 2.35 5.75
N ARG A 60 7.29 3.18 6.67
CA ARG A 60 6.57 4.38 7.12
C ARG A 60 7.13 5.61 6.40
N VAL A 61 6.24 6.40 5.82
CA VAL A 61 6.53 7.69 5.19
C VAL A 61 5.87 8.79 5.99
N ALA A 62 6.62 9.76 6.47
CA ALA A 62 6.08 10.94 7.12
C ALA A 62 5.82 12.03 6.08
N ALA A 63 4.74 12.80 6.26
CA ALA A 63 4.39 13.91 5.38
C ALA A 63 4.11 15.18 6.18
N VAL A 64 4.53 16.32 5.62
CA VAL A 64 4.34 17.66 6.18
C VAL A 64 3.85 18.58 5.07
N THR A 65 2.94 19.49 5.39
CA THR A 65 2.41 20.49 4.45
C THR A 65 2.40 21.88 5.08
N VAL A 66 2.50 22.91 4.26
CA VAL A 66 2.36 24.31 4.72
C VAL A 66 0.88 24.64 4.84
N ARG A 67 0.47 25.19 5.99
CA ARG A 67 -0.94 25.49 6.27
C ARG A 67 -1.47 26.59 5.35
N GLY A 68 -2.71 26.45 4.90
CA GLY A 68 -3.47 27.54 4.26
C GLY A 68 -3.13 27.85 2.80
N HIS A 69 -2.26 27.06 2.16
CA HIS A 69 -1.99 27.20 0.73
C HIS A 69 -3.20 26.77 -0.12
N LYS A 70 -3.81 27.70 -0.85
CA LYS A 70 -4.89 27.46 -1.84
C LYS A 70 -4.35 27.19 -3.24
N VAL A 71 -3.18 26.60 -3.34
CA VAL A 71 -2.55 26.17 -4.60
C VAL A 71 -2.29 24.67 -4.54
N PRO A 72 -2.23 23.96 -5.67
CA PRO A 72 -1.90 22.54 -5.66
C PRO A 72 -0.56 22.32 -4.95
N ALA A 73 -0.48 21.23 -4.19
CA ALA A 73 0.70 20.91 -3.41
C ALA A 73 1.91 20.66 -4.34
N LYS A 74 3.02 21.34 -4.06
CA LYS A 74 4.32 21.01 -4.63
C LYS A 74 5.03 20.04 -3.70
N VAL A 75 5.23 18.80 -4.14
CA VAL A 75 6.02 17.81 -3.40
C VAL A 75 7.50 18.16 -3.55
N ILE A 76 8.20 18.29 -2.43
CA ILE A 76 9.64 18.51 -2.38
C ILE A 76 10.32 17.29 -1.79
N THR A 77 11.44 16.88 -2.37
CA THR A 77 12.34 15.86 -1.83
C THR A 77 13.73 16.47 -1.72
N ARG A 78 14.37 16.32 -0.57
CA ARG A 78 15.81 16.60 -0.44
C ARG A 78 16.53 15.27 -0.64
N GLY A 79 17.07 15.06 -1.83
CA GLY A 79 17.87 13.88 -2.12
C GLY A 79 19.25 14.00 -1.48
N GLU A 80 19.56 13.11 -0.55
CA GLU A 80 20.91 12.58 -0.41
C GLU A 80 20.80 11.17 -0.99
N GLY A 81 21.05 11.04 -2.30
CA GLY A 81 20.99 9.74 -2.95
C GLY A 81 22.01 8.83 -2.30
N VAL A 82 21.61 7.62 -1.92
CA VAL A 82 22.58 6.55 -1.65
C VAL A 82 23.19 6.24 -3.01
N GLY A 83 24.37 6.78 -3.28
CA GLY A 83 25.16 6.42 -4.45
C GLY A 83 25.41 4.91 -4.40
N GLU A 84 25.12 4.24 -5.51
CA GLU A 84 25.61 2.89 -5.78
C GLU A 84 27.15 2.88 -5.86
#